data_AF-A0AAD1WH47-F1
#
_entry.id   AF-A0AAD1WH47-F1
#
_cell.length_a   1.000
_cell.length_b   1.000
_cell.length_c   1.000
_cell.angle_alpha   90.00
_cell.angle_beta   90.00
_cell.angle_gamma   90.00
#
_symmetry.space_group_name_H-M   'P 1'
#
loop_
_entity.id
_entity.type
_entity.pdbx_description
1 polymer ?
#
loop_
_entity_poly.entity_id
_entity_poly.type
_entity_poly.pdbx_seq_one_letter_code
_entity_poly.pdbx_strand_id
1 'polypeptide(L)'
;MNKLVNKIRTEVALLSFNLHNGEKKMNDTTAKDRKQNRRLDNLLLDVTQVNKTVYLLKSQIEAIAVVGFNESYSSILKSYLESTAAERIANGSVSGPGSPVFQSRQTRLETEKHLKDKLDAYRKNMTAQKSSLKELQKKVQDLNVNHINVKICGAPGDQPCDQAPCGGANCRDDEGQRKCGGEGCNGAVPISTKALKNAQNATIALENMANQLNDISQKIQEVQGIAQEAKAQSELTLNKAEDAKRRMEDSTDKLRQFIKKIKDFLTAGSMIHVWWTCPALQPYWSALTNLIQASTGIRIPQTPDCLLLHNYPPKLPKTTKYLIYQINIAALTLISRSWKKAEAPTMPQCIQIINTTKLYELASRTAFSTRATFWKTAWQTWEIYEAKPPPHHST
;
A
#
# COMPACT_ATOMS: atom_id res chain seq x y z
N MET A 1 63.39 -229.52 19.03
CA MET A 1 62.00 -229.04 18.81
C MET A 1 61.50 -228.10 19.94
N ASN A 2 61.76 -228.38 21.23
CA ASN A 2 61.23 -227.57 22.35
C ASN A 2 61.64 -226.08 22.45
N LYS A 3 62.72 -225.63 21.80
CA LYS A 3 63.14 -224.21 21.87
C LYS A 3 62.23 -223.26 21.07
N LEU A 4 61.59 -223.73 19.99
CA LEU A 4 60.87 -222.84 19.06
C LEU A 4 59.52 -222.39 19.61
N VAL A 5 58.78 -223.32 20.21
CA VAL A 5 57.42 -223.09 20.72
C VAL A 5 57.41 -222.04 21.84
N ASN A 6 58.40 -222.09 22.74
CA ASN A 6 58.49 -221.11 23.83
C ASN A 6 58.78 -219.70 23.33
N LYS A 7 59.50 -219.54 22.21
CA LYS A 7 59.82 -218.22 21.66
C LYS A 7 58.59 -217.52 21.09
N ILE A 8 57.72 -218.27 20.40
CA ILE A 8 56.47 -217.74 19.84
C ILE A 8 55.53 -217.25 20.94
N ARG A 9 55.48 -217.95 22.08
CA ARG A 9 54.60 -217.58 23.20
C ARG A 9 54.95 -216.21 23.79
N THR A 10 56.24 -215.88 23.91
CA THR A 10 56.71 -214.58 24.38
C THR A 10 56.39 -213.45 23.38
N GLU A 11 56.50 -213.72 22.08
CA GLU A 11 56.19 -212.73 21.04
C GLU A 11 54.70 -212.37 21.02
N VAL A 12 53.80 -213.34 21.16
CA VAL A 12 52.35 -213.10 21.20
C VAL A 12 51.95 -212.25 22.41
N ALA A 13 52.54 -212.51 23.59
CA ALA A 13 52.28 -211.71 24.78
C ALA A 13 52.78 -210.26 24.63
N LEU A 14 53.96 -210.07 24.06
CA LEU A 14 54.52 -208.75 23.75
C LEU A 14 53.62 -207.99 22.76
N LEU A 15 53.11 -208.68 21.74
CA LEU A 15 52.20 -208.11 20.75
C LEU A 15 50.89 -207.64 21.40
N SER A 16 50.30 -208.44 22.28
CA SER A 16 49.06 -208.08 22.97
C SER A 16 49.22 -206.83 23.86
N PHE A 17 50.33 -206.73 24.59
CA PHE A 17 50.61 -205.54 25.41
C PHE A 17 50.77 -204.28 24.54
N ASN A 18 51.51 -204.38 23.44
CA ASN A 18 51.69 -203.26 22.50
C ASN A 18 50.37 -202.81 21.86
N LEU A 19 49.50 -203.77 21.54
CA LEU A 19 48.21 -203.50 20.91
C LEU A 19 47.28 -202.71 21.84
N HIS A 20 47.17 -203.13 23.11
CA HIS A 20 46.36 -202.42 24.11
C HIS A 20 46.89 -201.01 24.41
N ASN A 21 48.21 -200.86 24.51
CA ASN A 21 48.83 -199.55 24.74
C ASN A 21 48.65 -198.62 23.51
N GLY A 22 48.66 -199.19 22.31
CA GLY A 22 48.34 -198.49 21.06
C GLY A 22 46.89 -198.00 21.03
N GLU A 23 45.94 -198.84 21.44
CA GLU A 23 44.52 -198.53 21.47
C GLU A 23 44.18 -197.39 22.45
N LYS A 24 44.76 -197.41 23.66
CA LYS A 24 44.60 -196.32 24.64
C LYS A 24 45.13 -194.98 24.11
N LYS A 25 46.31 -194.99 23.49
CA LYS A 25 46.95 -193.79 22.93
C LYS A 25 46.16 -193.21 21.75
N MET A 26 45.55 -194.09 20.94
CA MET A 26 44.65 -193.70 19.87
C MET A 26 43.42 -192.96 20.42
N ASN A 27 42.74 -193.52 21.42
CA ASN A 27 41.56 -192.88 22.03
C ASN A 27 41.86 -191.51 22.65
N ASP A 28 42.98 -191.38 23.37
CA ASP A 28 43.42 -190.08 23.91
C ASP A 28 43.70 -189.05 22.80
N THR A 29 44.25 -189.50 21.67
CA THR A 29 44.51 -188.66 20.50
C THR A 29 43.21 -188.22 19.83
N THR A 30 42.26 -189.12 19.63
CA THR A 30 40.94 -188.80 19.06
C THR A 30 40.15 -187.82 19.93
N ALA A 31 40.26 -187.92 21.25
CA ALA A 31 39.63 -186.97 22.18
C ALA A 31 40.25 -185.57 22.10
N LYS A 32 41.58 -185.47 22.00
CA LYS A 32 42.29 -184.19 21.77
C LYS A 32 41.89 -183.56 20.44
N ASP A 33 41.82 -184.36 19.38
CA ASP A 33 41.48 -183.89 18.04
C ASP A 33 40.07 -183.30 17.99
N ARG A 34 39.08 -183.97 18.59
CA ARG A 34 37.72 -183.42 18.76
C ARG A 34 37.70 -182.09 19.54
N LYS A 35 38.56 -181.93 20.55
CA LYS A 35 38.67 -180.68 21.32
C LYS A 35 39.32 -179.56 20.49
N GLN A 36 40.30 -179.89 19.65
CA GLN A 36 40.92 -178.93 18.74
C GLN A 36 39.95 -178.50 17.64
N ASN A 37 39.18 -179.41 17.04
CA ASN A 37 38.19 -179.04 16.03
C ASN A 37 37.12 -178.08 16.58
N ARG A 38 36.59 -178.31 17.79
CA ARG A 38 35.66 -177.35 18.41
C ARG A 38 36.26 -175.97 18.64
N ARG A 39 37.57 -175.90 18.96
CA ARG A 39 38.27 -174.61 19.09
C ARG A 39 38.41 -173.91 17.74
N LEU A 40 38.65 -174.67 16.67
CA LEU A 40 38.77 -174.13 15.33
C LEU A 40 37.44 -173.55 14.85
N ASP A 41 36.32 -174.25 15.07
CA ASP A 41 34.97 -173.78 14.70
C ASP A 41 34.62 -172.47 15.42
N ASN A 42 34.93 -172.36 16.72
CA ASN A 42 34.73 -171.13 17.47
C ASN A 42 35.59 -169.98 16.94
N LEU A 43 36.86 -170.24 16.60
CA LEU A 43 37.75 -169.22 16.05
C LEU A 43 37.24 -168.73 14.68
N LEU A 44 36.67 -169.62 13.88
CA LEU A 44 36.12 -169.30 12.57
C LEU A 44 34.89 -168.39 12.69
N LEU A 45 34.04 -168.61 13.69
CA LEU A 45 32.95 -167.72 14.04
C LEU A 45 33.45 -166.32 14.45
N ASP A 46 34.43 -166.24 15.35
CA ASP A 46 35.00 -164.96 15.81
C ASP A 46 35.59 -164.13 14.65
N VAL A 47 36.31 -164.78 13.73
CA VAL A 47 36.85 -164.12 12.53
C VAL A 47 35.72 -163.55 11.65
N THR A 48 34.64 -164.31 11.45
CA THR A 48 33.50 -163.79 10.67
C THR A 48 32.79 -162.62 11.35
N GLN A 49 32.72 -162.60 12.69
CA GLN A 49 32.15 -161.50 13.45
C GLN A 49 32.99 -160.23 13.30
N VAL A 50 34.31 -160.32 13.52
CA VAL A 50 35.23 -159.19 13.40
C VAL A 50 35.22 -158.60 11.99
N ASN A 51 35.20 -159.46 10.97
CA ASN A 51 35.15 -159.02 9.58
C ASN A 51 33.92 -158.13 9.31
N LYS A 52 32.73 -158.52 9.81
CA LYS A 52 31.52 -157.70 9.70
C LYS A 52 31.66 -156.35 10.39
N THR A 53 32.26 -156.29 11.58
CA THR A 53 32.43 -155.04 12.34
C THR A 53 33.36 -154.06 11.63
N VAL A 54 34.45 -154.56 11.04
CA VAL A 54 35.40 -153.73 10.27
C VAL A 54 34.72 -153.12 9.04
N TYR A 55 33.94 -153.90 8.29
CA TYR A 55 33.20 -153.39 7.15
C TYR A 55 32.20 -152.29 7.54
N LEU A 56 31.51 -152.46 8.67
CA LEU A 56 30.55 -151.46 9.18
C LEU A 56 31.25 -150.15 9.56
N LEU A 57 32.36 -150.23 10.32
CA LEU A 57 33.12 -149.04 10.73
C LEU A 57 33.70 -148.28 9.55
N LYS A 58 34.23 -149.00 8.55
CA LYS A 58 34.78 -148.40 7.33
C LYS A 58 33.73 -147.56 6.60
N SER A 59 32.52 -148.09 6.43
CA SER A 59 31.42 -147.38 5.76
C SER A 59 31.01 -146.09 6.50
N GLN A 60 31.01 -146.09 7.83
CA GLN A 60 30.69 -144.88 8.61
C GLN A 60 31.75 -143.78 8.46
N ILE A 61 33.03 -144.13 8.44
CA ILE A 61 34.14 -143.17 8.26
C ILE A 61 34.11 -142.58 6.84
N GLU A 62 33.87 -143.41 5.82
CA GLU A 62 33.74 -142.94 4.44
C GLU A 62 32.56 -141.96 4.29
N ALA A 63 31.42 -142.21 4.94
CA ALA A 63 30.29 -141.29 4.94
C ALA A 63 30.61 -139.93 5.59
N ILE A 64 31.35 -139.91 6.71
CA ILE A 64 31.75 -138.66 7.38
C ILE A 64 32.77 -137.88 6.54
N ALA A 65 33.71 -138.57 5.90
CA ALA A 65 34.70 -137.94 5.02
C ALA A 65 34.05 -137.29 3.78
N VAL A 66 33.01 -137.91 3.22
CA VAL A 66 32.25 -137.37 2.06
C VAL A 66 31.47 -136.11 2.43
N VAL A 67 31.08 -135.91 3.70
CA VAL A 67 30.27 -134.76 4.15
C VAL A 67 31.10 -133.48 4.37
N GLY A 68 32.40 -133.46 4.05
CA GLY A 68 33.14 -132.20 3.87
C GLY A 68 33.23 -131.29 5.11
N PHE A 69 33.37 -131.86 6.30
CA PHE A 69 33.41 -131.12 7.59
C PHE A 69 34.42 -129.95 7.59
N ASN A 70 35.57 -130.11 6.95
CA ASN A 70 36.61 -129.08 6.88
C ASN A 70 36.24 -127.88 5.96
N GLU A 71 35.50 -128.14 4.88
CA GLU A 71 35.00 -127.10 3.98
C GLU A 71 33.89 -126.29 4.65
N SER A 72 32.99 -126.94 5.38
CA SER A 72 31.95 -126.28 6.16
C SER A 72 32.51 -125.41 7.28
N TYR A 73 33.51 -125.90 8.04
CA TYR A 73 34.18 -125.11 9.08
C TYR A 73 34.91 -123.88 8.51
N SER A 74 35.62 -124.04 7.40
CA SER A 74 36.33 -122.94 6.73
C SER A 74 35.37 -121.88 6.20
N SER A 75 34.20 -122.29 5.67
CA SER A 75 33.15 -121.38 5.22
C SER A 75 32.56 -120.56 6.37
N ILE A 76 32.25 -121.21 7.50
CA ILE A 76 31.72 -120.53 8.70
C ILE A 76 32.73 -119.52 9.25
N LEU A 77 34.01 -119.90 9.34
CA LEU A 77 35.08 -119.01 9.80
C LEU A 77 35.23 -117.79 8.87
N LYS A 78 35.18 -118.02 7.55
CA LYS A 78 35.22 -116.94 6.55
C LYS A 78 34.04 -115.97 6.71
N SER A 79 32.81 -116.47 6.77
CA SER A 79 31.62 -115.63 6.93
C SER A 79 31.62 -114.85 8.25
N TYR A 80 32.16 -115.42 9.34
CA TYR A 80 32.32 -114.70 10.60
C TYR A 80 33.31 -113.53 10.48
N LEU A 81 34.47 -113.75 9.85
CA LEU A 81 35.46 -112.70 9.61
C LEU A 81 34.90 -111.60 8.68
N GLU A 82 34.17 -111.98 7.63
CA GLU A 82 33.52 -111.02 6.73
C GLU A 82 32.42 -110.21 7.45
N SER A 83 31.60 -110.86 8.28
CA SER A 83 30.54 -110.19 9.05
C SER A 83 31.10 -109.20 10.07
N THR A 84 32.17 -109.57 10.80
CA THR A 84 32.82 -108.68 11.77
C THR A 84 33.55 -107.51 11.09
N ALA A 85 34.14 -107.73 9.92
CA ALA A 85 34.72 -106.65 9.11
C ALA A 85 33.62 -105.70 8.60
N ALA A 86 32.50 -106.24 8.11
CA ALA A 86 31.35 -105.46 7.66
C ALA A 86 30.72 -104.65 8.81
N GLU A 87 30.63 -105.21 10.02
CA GLU A 87 30.15 -104.52 11.21
C GLU A 87 31.04 -103.32 11.56
N ARG A 88 32.38 -103.47 11.52
CA ARG A 88 33.29 -102.33 11.75
C ARG A 88 33.08 -101.21 10.74
N ILE A 89 32.90 -101.56 9.47
CA ILE A 89 32.63 -100.57 8.41
C ILE A 89 31.27 -99.89 8.63
N ALA A 90 30.24 -100.66 8.97
CA ALA A 90 28.91 -100.12 9.26
C ALA A 90 28.94 -99.19 10.48
N ASN A 91 29.58 -99.60 11.58
CA ASN A 91 29.74 -98.79 12.78
C ASN A 91 30.55 -97.52 12.51
N GLY A 92 31.64 -97.60 11.75
CA GLY A 92 32.41 -96.42 11.31
C GLY A 92 31.64 -95.49 10.36
N SER A 93 30.65 -96.04 9.64
CA SER A 93 29.80 -95.26 8.72
C SER A 93 28.69 -94.49 9.43
N VAL A 94 28.34 -94.87 10.66
CA VAL A 94 27.27 -94.23 11.45
C VAL A 94 27.79 -93.49 12.68
N SER A 95 28.97 -93.84 13.18
CA SER A 95 29.54 -93.32 14.43
C SER A 95 30.84 -92.57 14.23
N GLY A 96 31.00 -91.47 14.94
CA GLY A 96 32.21 -90.65 14.97
C GLY A 96 32.22 -89.48 13.97
N PRO A 97 33.17 -88.53 14.13
CA PRO A 97 33.17 -87.26 13.40
C PRO A 97 33.43 -87.38 11.89
N GLY A 98 34.08 -88.48 11.46
CA GLY A 98 34.37 -88.76 10.04
C GLY A 98 33.29 -89.58 9.33
N SER A 99 32.22 -89.98 10.03
CA SER A 99 31.18 -90.83 9.46
C SER A 99 30.31 -90.07 8.45
N PRO A 100 29.87 -90.71 7.34
CA PRO A 100 28.93 -90.11 6.39
C PRO A 100 27.65 -89.58 7.05
N VAL A 101 27.14 -90.26 8.09
CA VAL A 101 25.94 -89.81 8.83
C VAL A 101 26.22 -88.53 9.62
N PHE A 102 27.38 -88.42 10.28
CA PHE A 102 27.75 -87.20 11.00
C PHE A 102 27.95 -86.02 10.04
N GLN A 103 28.62 -86.24 8.91
CA GLN A 103 28.80 -85.23 7.87
C GLN A 103 27.47 -84.79 7.27
N SER A 104 26.58 -85.73 6.95
CA SER A 104 25.22 -85.43 6.49
C SER A 104 24.44 -84.58 7.49
N ARG A 105 24.54 -84.90 8.80
CA ARG A 105 23.94 -84.09 9.87
C ARG A 105 24.51 -82.67 9.89
N GLN A 106 25.82 -82.49 9.77
CA GLN A 106 26.44 -81.17 9.74
C GLN A 106 26.00 -80.36 8.52
N THR A 107 26.08 -80.95 7.33
CA THR A 107 25.61 -80.30 6.09
C THR A 107 24.14 -79.91 6.19
N ARG A 108 23.28 -80.76 6.78
CA ARG A 108 21.88 -80.42 7.03
C ARG A 108 21.75 -79.21 7.95
N LEU A 109 22.45 -79.18 9.08
CA LEU A 109 22.39 -78.05 10.03
C LEU A 109 22.88 -76.74 9.39
N GLU A 110 23.96 -76.78 8.63
CA GLU A 110 24.46 -75.62 7.88
C GLU A 110 23.45 -75.15 6.82
N THR A 111 22.84 -76.09 6.10
CA THR A 111 21.80 -75.80 5.11
C THR A 111 20.56 -75.19 5.76
N GLU A 112 20.08 -75.75 6.87
CA GLU A 112 18.96 -75.23 7.65
C GLU A 112 19.24 -73.80 8.15
N LYS A 113 20.48 -73.54 8.60
CA LYS A 113 20.91 -72.20 9.00
C LYS A 113 20.88 -71.22 7.81
N HIS A 114 21.46 -71.59 6.67
CA HIS A 114 21.44 -70.74 5.47
C HIS A 114 20.02 -70.47 4.97
N LEU A 115 19.14 -71.48 5.01
CA LEU A 115 17.73 -71.31 4.66
C LEU A 115 17.03 -70.33 5.61
N LYS A 116 17.30 -70.42 6.91
CA LYS A 116 16.76 -69.50 7.91
C LYS A 116 17.25 -68.06 7.68
N ASP A 117 18.54 -67.86 7.47
CA ASP A 117 19.13 -66.53 7.21
C ASP A 117 18.53 -65.91 5.93
N LYS A 118 18.36 -66.71 4.87
CA LYS A 118 17.71 -66.27 3.63
C LYS A 118 16.23 -65.95 3.83
N LEU A 119 15.50 -66.76 4.59
CA LEU A 119 14.10 -66.52 4.93
C LEU A 119 13.94 -65.20 5.69
N ASP A 120 14.80 -64.96 6.69
CA ASP A 120 14.76 -63.75 7.50
C ASP A 120 15.10 -62.50 6.67
N ALA A 121 16.10 -62.58 5.78
CA ALA A 121 16.42 -61.52 4.83
C ALA A 121 15.26 -61.24 3.87
N TYR A 122 14.63 -62.29 3.32
CA TYR A 122 13.47 -62.16 2.43
C TYR A 122 12.28 -61.50 3.15
N ARG A 123 11.97 -61.92 4.38
CA ARG A 123 10.90 -61.32 5.20
C ARG A 123 11.15 -59.84 5.50
N LYS A 124 12.38 -59.46 5.84
CA LYS A 124 12.77 -58.05 6.06
C LYS A 124 12.57 -57.23 4.78
N ASN A 125 13.07 -57.71 3.64
CA ASN A 125 12.91 -57.02 2.34
C ASN A 125 11.44 -56.86 1.95
N MET A 126 10.64 -57.92 2.09
CA MET A 126 9.21 -57.88 1.79
C MET A 126 8.47 -56.86 2.67
N THR A 127 8.83 -56.77 3.96
CA THR A 127 8.25 -55.81 4.90
C THR A 127 8.65 -54.37 4.54
N ALA A 128 9.93 -54.15 4.21
CA ALA A 128 10.43 -52.85 3.77
C ALA A 128 9.73 -52.40 2.47
N GLN A 129 9.66 -53.26 1.45
CA GLN A 129 8.95 -52.96 0.20
C GLN A 129 7.47 -52.66 0.45
N LYS A 130 6.78 -53.43 1.31
CA LYS A 130 5.39 -53.16 1.69
C LYS A 130 5.23 -51.79 2.35
N SER A 131 6.17 -51.37 3.19
CA SER A 131 6.15 -50.05 3.83
C SER A 131 6.39 -48.91 2.83
N SER A 132 7.35 -49.05 1.92
CA SER A 132 7.60 -48.08 0.85
C SER A 132 6.41 -47.95 -0.11
N LEU A 133 5.75 -49.07 -0.43
CA LEU A 133 4.51 -49.07 -1.23
C LEU A 133 3.38 -48.31 -0.54
N LYS A 134 3.19 -48.50 0.77
CA LYS A 134 2.19 -47.73 1.54
C LYS A 134 2.51 -46.24 1.57
N GLU A 135 3.78 -45.88 1.74
CA GLU A 135 4.21 -44.48 1.74
C GLU A 135 4.00 -43.84 0.37
N LEU A 136 4.36 -44.56 -0.71
CA LEU A 136 4.13 -44.09 -2.08
C LEU A 136 2.64 -43.92 -2.37
N GLN A 137 1.80 -44.88 -1.95
CA GLN A 137 0.34 -44.78 -2.08
C GLN A 137 -0.20 -43.53 -1.38
N LYS A 138 0.29 -43.21 -0.17
CA LYS A 138 -0.10 -41.99 0.54
C LYS A 138 0.33 -40.72 -0.22
N LYS A 139 1.58 -40.67 -0.70
CA LYS A 139 2.07 -39.53 -1.49
C LYS A 139 1.29 -39.33 -2.78
N VAL A 140 0.89 -40.40 -3.45
CA VAL A 140 0.05 -40.33 -4.67
C VAL A 140 -1.37 -39.86 -4.34
N GLN A 141 -1.96 -40.29 -3.22
CA GLN A 141 -3.26 -39.78 -2.77
C GLN A 141 -3.22 -38.30 -2.38
N ASP A 142 -2.10 -37.81 -1.83
CA ASP A 142 -1.89 -36.40 -1.49
C ASP A 142 -1.68 -35.49 -2.73
N LEU A 143 -1.34 -36.05 -3.89
CA LEU A 143 -1.27 -35.32 -5.17
C LEU A 143 -2.67 -35.01 -5.70
N ASN A 144 -3.36 -34.06 -5.08
CA ASN A 144 -4.70 -33.63 -5.46
C ASN A 144 -4.68 -32.27 -6.20
N VAL A 145 -4.85 -32.32 -7.52
CA VAL A 145 -4.93 -31.14 -8.40
C VAL A 145 -6.12 -30.24 -8.04
N ASN A 146 -7.18 -30.79 -7.43
CA ASN A 146 -8.38 -30.03 -7.10
C ASN A 146 -8.09 -28.94 -6.05
N HIS A 147 -7.19 -29.20 -5.11
CA HIS A 147 -6.83 -28.20 -4.10
C HIS A 147 -6.11 -27.00 -4.73
N ILE A 148 -5.22 -27.27 -5.68
CA ILE A 148 -4.54 -26.23 -6.45
C ILE A 148 -5.56 -25.48 -7.30
N ASN A 149 -6.50 -26.18 -7.92
CA ASN A 149 -7.55 -25.57 -8.74
C ASN A 149 -8.45 -24.62 -7.94
N VAL A 150 -8.80 -24.99 -6.69
CA VAL A 150 -9.53 -24.09 -5.78
C VAL A 150 -8.73 -22.81 -5.54
N LYS A 151 -7.43 -22.92 -5.25
CA LYS A 151 -6.61 -21.72 -4.98
C LYS A 151 -6.41 -20.83 -6.21
N ILE A 152 -6.30 -21.41 -7.39
CA ILE A 152 -5.99 -20.67 -8.62
C ILE A 152 -7.26 -20.17 -9.32
N CYS A 153 -8.21 -21.06 -9.57
CA CYS A 153 -9.44 -20.79 -10.32
C CYS A 153 -10.63 -20.50 -9.40
N GLY A 154 -10.67 -21.04 -8.17
CA GLY A 154 -11.74 -20.78 -7.20
C GLY A 154 -12.69 -21.95 -6.96
N ALA A 155 -12.51 -23.08 -7.65
CA ALA A 155 -13.31 -24.30 -7.50
C ALA A 155 -12.46 -25.58 -7.70
N PRO A 156 -12.94 -26.77 -7.28
CA PRO A 156 -12.19 -28.02 -7.37
C PRO A 156 -11.83 -28.45 -8.81
N GLY A 157 -12.62 -28.09 -9.81
CA GLY A 157 -12.33 -28.45 -11.22
C GLY A 157 -12.49 -29.95 -11.52
N ASP A 158 -13.28 -30.64 -10.71
CA ASP A 158 -13.67 -32.04 -10.84
C ASP A 158 -14.85 -32.26 -11.80
N GLN A 159 -15.53 -31.18 -12.19
CA GLN A 159 -16.58 -31.18 -13.20
C GLN A 159 -16.01 -31.02 -14.60
N PRO A 160 -16.68 -31.57 -15.64
CA PRO A 160 -16.30 -31.31 -17.02
C PRO A 160 -16.39 -29.80 -17.34
N CYS A 161 -15.55 -29.37 -18.28
CA CYS A 161 -15.22 -27.95 -18.45
C CYS A 161 -16.41 -27.06 -18.83
N ASP A 162 -17.36 -27.61 -19.57
CA ASP A 162 -18.66 -27.03 -19.90
C ASP A 162 -19.48 -26.68 -18.64
N GLN A 163 -19.45 -27.55 -17.63
CA GLN A 163 -20.24 -27.44 -16.40
C GLN A 163 -19.49 -26.76 -15.25
N ALA A 164 -18.16 -26.71 -15.29
CA ALA A 164 -17.33 -26.11 -14.25
C ALA A 164 -17.45 -24.55 -14.27
N PRO A 165 -18.10 -23.91 -13.28
CA PRO A 165 -18.37 -22.46 -13.31
C PRO A 165 -17.09 -21.63 -13.22
N CYS A 166 -16.10 -22.09 -12.44
CA CYS A 166 -14.78 -21.47 -12.35
C CYS A 166 -13.73 -22.17 -13.22
N GLY A 167 -14.12 -23.17 -14.03
CA GLY A 167 -13.22 -23.95 -14.87
C GLY A 167 -12.10 -24.68 -14.10
N GLY A 168 -10.93 -24.84 -14.74
CA GLY A 168 -9.80 -25.51 -14.13
C GLY A 168 -8.53 -25.66 -14.96
N ALA A 169 -7.55 -26.40 -14.42
CA ALA A 169 -6.17 -26.47 -14.90
C ALA A 169 -5.97 -26.93 -16.35
N ASN A 170 -6.97 -27.52 -17.00
CA ASN A 170 -6.97 -27.82 -18.45
C ASN A 170 -8.27 -27.43 -19.15
N CYS A 171 -9.12 -26.67 -18.49
CA CYS A 171 -10.39 -26.24 -19.01
C CYS A 171 -10.18 -25.13 -20.04
N ARG A 172 -10.83 -25.26 -21.20
CA ARG A 172 -10.85 -24.25 -22.26
C ARG A 172 -12.28 -23.97 -22.68
N ASP A 173 -12.56 -22.72 -23.04
CA ASP A 173 -13.83 -22.34 -23.65
C ASP A 173 -13.88 -22.71 -25.15
N ASP A 174 -15.00 -22.41 -25.79
CA ASP A 174 -15.26 -22.76 -27.20
C ASP A 174 -14.32 -22.00 -28.16
N GLU A 175 -13.77 -20.85 -27.74
CA GLU A 175 -12.72 -20.12 -28.45
C GLU A 175 -11.31 -20.69 -28.20
N GLY A 176 -11.19 -21.73 -27.37
CA GLY A 176 -9.93 -22.37 -27.03
C GLY A 176 -9.09 -21.58 -26.01
N GLN A 177 -9.60 -20.52 -25.40
CA GLN A 177 -8.95 -19.80 -24.32
C GLN A 177 -9.08 -20.55 -22.99
N ARG A 178 -8.22 -20.25 -22.03
CA ARG A 178 -8.18 -20.95 -20.75
C ARG A 178 -9.32 -20.49 -19.86
N LYS A 179 -10.23 -21.42 -19.52
CA LYS A 179 -11.35 -21.17 -18.60
C LYS A 179 -10.90 -21.47 -17.17
N CYS A 180 -10.50 -20.44 -16.43
CA CYS A 180 -10.08 -20.53 -15.03
C CYS A 180 -10.45 -19.24 -14.29
N GLY A 181 -11.34 -19.35 -13.30
CA GLY A 181 -11.99 -18.21 -12.68
C GLY A 181 -13.26 -17.78 -13.40
N GLY A 182 -13.75 -16.62 -13.01
CA GLY A 182 -15.02 -16.07 -13.44
C GLY A 182 -15.60 -15.16 -12.37
N GLU A 183 -16.72 -14.53 -12.68
CA GLU A 183 -17.47 -13.76 -11.69
C GLU A 183 -18.02 -14.70 -10.59
N GLY A 184 -17.81 -14.35 -9.32
CA GLY A 184 -18.18 -15.20 -8.17
C GLY A 184 -17.13 -16.24 -7.76
N CYS A 185 -16.04 -16.39 -8.51
CA CYS A 185 -14.94 -17.30 -8.17
C CYS A 185 -13.90 -16.62 -7.28
N ASN A 186 -13.47 -17.32 -6.21
CA ASN A 186 -12.54 -16.78 -5.20
C ASN A 186 -11.09 -17.25 -5.37
N GLY A 187 -10.72 -17.69 -6.59
CA GLY A 187 -9.35 -18.07 -6.92
C GLY A 187 -8.43 -16.88 -7.17
N ALA A 188 -7.12 -17.11 -7.18
CA ALA A 188 -6.12 -16.08 -7.46
C ALA A 188 -6.33 -15.37 -8.81
N VAL A 189 -6.64 -16.13 -9.87
CA VAL A 189 -6.85 -15.59 -11.23
C VAL A 189 -8.02 -14.59 -11.27
N PRO A 190 -9.27 -14.96 -10.91
CA PRO A 190 -10.40 -14.02 -11.00
C PRO A 190 -10.22 -12.79 -10.11
N ILE A 191 -9.61 -12.93 -8.93
CA ILE A 191 -9.30 -11.81 -8.05
C ILE A 191 -8.30 -10.86 -8.70
N SER A 192 -7.19 -11.38 -9.25
CA SER A 192 -6.19 -10.55 -9.93
C SER A 192 -6.74 -9.83 -11.16
N THR A 193 -7.58 -10.50 -11.95
CA THR A 193 -8.23 -9.91 -13.13
C THR A 193 -9.20 -8.81 -12.73
N LYS A 194 -10.00 -9.01 -11.68
CA LYS A 194 -10.89 -7.98 -11.12
C LYS A 194 -10.11 -6.78 -10.60
N ALA A 195 -9.01 -7.02 -9.88
CA ALA A 195 -8.14 -5.96 -9.38
C ALA A 195 -7.52 -5.15 -10.53
N LEU A 196 -7.04 -5.81 -11.59
CA LEU A 196 -6.50 -5.16 -12.78
C LEU A 196 -7.55 -4.30 -13.48
N LYS A 197 -8.76 -4.85 -13.71
CA LYS A 197 -9.87 -4.11 -14.33
C LYS A 197 -10.27 -2.88 -13.50
N ASN A 198 -10.33 -3.02 -12.18
CA ASN A 198 -10.62 -1.91 -11.28
C ASN A 198 -9.51 -0.84 -11.33
N ALA A 199 -8.24 -1.24 -11.40
CA ALA A 199 -7.12 -0.31 -11.54
C ALA A 199 -7.20 0.45 -12.87
N GLN A 200 -7.48 -0.23 -13.99
CA GLN A 200 -7.67 0.41 -15.30
C GLN A 200 -8.84 1.41 -15.30
N ASN A 201 -9.99 1.02 -14.73
CA ASN A 201 -11.14 1.91 -14.60
C ASN A 201 -10.81 3.15 -13.75
N ALA A 202 -10.05 2.97 -12.66
CA ALA A 202 -9.59 4.09 -11.83
C ALA A 202 -8.64 5.01 -12.59
N THR A 203 -7.72 4.48 -13.39
CA THR A 203 -6.83 5.29 -14.25
C THR A 203 -7.63 6.15 -15.22
N ILE A 204 -8.60 5.56 -15.94
CA ILE A 204 -9.45 6.31 -16.88
C ILE A 204 -10.25 7.39 -16.16
N ALA A 205 -10.79 7.10 -14.97
CA ALA A 205 -11.52 8.09 -14.17
C ALA A 205 -10.61 9.26 -13.75
N LEU A 206 -9.36 8.98 -13.36
CA LEU A 206 -8.38 9.99 -12.99
C LEU A 206 -7.95 10.86 -14.18
N GLU A 207 -7.75 10.27 -15.36
CA GLU A 207 -7.44 11.01 -16.58
C GLU A 207 -8.59 11.98 -16.95
N ASN A 208 -9.84 11.52 -16.85
CA ASN A 208 -11.00 12.37 -17.09
C ASN A 208 -11.09 13.52 -16.08
N MET A 209 -10.83 13.25 -14.79
CA MET A 209 -10.80 14.30 -13.76
C MET A 209 -9.67 15.31 -14.00
N ALA A 210 -8.49 14.86 -14.42
CA ALA A 210 -7.38 15.74 -14.76
C ALA A 210 -7.72 16.67 -15.94
N ASN A 211 -8.40 16.14 -16.96
CA ASN A 211 -8.89 16.95 -18.08
C ASN A 211 -9.94 17.98 -17.64
N GLN A 212 -10.85 17.60 -16.75
CA GLN A 212 -11.83 18.55 -16.18
C GLN A 212 -11.16 19.64 -15.33
N LEU A 213 -10.15 19.30 -14.54
CA LEU A 213 -9.38 20.28 -13.77
C LEU A 213 -8.63 21.28 -14.67
N ASN A 214 -8.10 20.81 -15.80
CA ASN A 214 -7.47 21.70 -16.78
C ASN A 214 -8.48 22.69 -17.39
N ASP A 215 -9.70 22.24 -17.74
CA ASP A 215 -10.77 23.12 -18.24
C ASP A 215 -11.18 24.18 -17.19
N ILE A 216 -11.32 23.76 -15.93
CA ILE A 216 -11.62 24.69 -14.82
C ILE A 216 -10.48 25.70 -14.64
N SER A 217 -9.23 25.24 -14.69
CA SER A 217 -8.06 26.12 -14.58
C SER A 217 -8.03 27.17 -15.70
N GLN A 218 -8.37 26.77 -16.94
CA GLN A 218 -8.45 27.69 -18.07
C GLN A 218 -9.55 28.75 -17.87
N LYS A 219 -10.74 28.32 -17.40
CA LYS A 219 -11.84 29.24 -17.08
C LYS A 219 -11.48 30.22 -15.95
N ILE A 220 -10.73 29.79 -14.94
CA ILE A 220 -10.25 30.67 -13.86
C ILE A 220 -9.31 31.74 -14.42
N GLN A 221 -8.41 31.38 -15.33
CA GLN A 221 -7.53 32.36 -15.99
C GLN A 221 -8.31 33.39 -16.82
N GLU A 222 -9.36 32.96 -17.51
CA GLU A 222 -10.25 33.87 -18.25
C GLU A 222 -10.98 34.84 -17.31
N VAL A 223 -11.56 34.34 -16.22
CA VAL A 223 -12.21 35.16 -15.19
C VAL A 223 -11.21 36.16 -14.57
N GLN A 224 -9.97 35.73 -14.33
CA GLN A 224 -8.92 36.62 -13.85
C GLN A 224 -8.61 37.75 -14.86
N GLY A 225 -8.60 37.44 -16.16
CA GLY A 225 -8.45 38.44 -17.23
C GLY A 225 -9.59 39.47 -17.22
N ILE A 226 -10.84 39.01 -17.16
CA ILE A 226 -12.02 39.88 -17.09
C ILE A 226 -11.97 40.78 -15.84
N ALA A 227 -11.58 40.24 -14.69
CA ALA A 227 -11.46 41.01 -13.46
C ALA A 227 -10.38 42.10 -13.55
N GLN A 228 -9.26 41.82 -14.21
CA GLN A 228 -8.20 42.81 -14.46
C GLN A 228 -8.66 43.92 -15.40
N GLU A 229 -9.39 43.57 -16.47
CA GLU A 229 -9.92 44.55 -17.41
C GLU A 229 -10.97 45.45 -16.74
N ALA A 230 -11.88 44.89 -15.95
CA ALA A 230 -12.86 45.64 -15.17
C ALA A 230 -12.20 46.61 -14.16
N LYS A 231 -11.09 46.18 -13.53
CA LYS A 231 -10.28 47.05 -12.67
C LYS A 231 -9.69 48.22 -13.45
N ALA A 232 -9.04 47.95 -14.58
CA ALA A 232 -8.45 49.00 -15.43
C ALA A 232 -9.51 50.02 -15.90
N GLN A 233 -10.69 49.54 -16.28
CA GLN A 233 -11.80 50.39 -16.69
C GLN A 233 -12.34 51.26 -15.54
N SER A 234 -12.38 50.71 -14.33
CA SER A 234 -12.78 51.45 -13.12
C SER A 234 -11.78 52.56 -12.78
N GLU A 235 -10.47 52.28 -12.87
CA GLU A 235 -9.40 53.26 -12.67
C GLU A 235 -9.47 54.39 -13.72
N LEU A 236 -9.69 54.05 -14.99
CA LEU A 236 -9.90 55.05 -16.05
C LEU A 236 -11.10 55.95 -15.76
N THR A 237 -12.20 55.37 -15.27
CA THR A 237 -13.43 56.10 -14.94
C THR A 237 -13.23 57.03 -13.75
N LEU A 238 -12.50 56.58 -12.73
CA LEU A 238 -12.11 57.41 -11.59
C LEU A 238 -11.29 58.62 -12.04
N ASN A 239 -10.25 58.40 -12.86
CA ASN A 239 -9.42 59.49 -13.38
C ASN A 239 -10.26 60.54 -14.15
N LYS A 240 -11.20 60.08 -14.99
CA LYS A 240 -12.12 60.98 -15.72
C LYS A 240 -13.02 61.78 -14.77
N ALA A 241 -13.50 61.18 -13.69
CA ALA A 241 -14.32 61.85 -12.69
C ALA A 241 -13.52 62.90 -11.92
N GLU A 242 -12.27 62.61 -11.56
CA GLU A 242 -11.36 63.56 -10.92
C GLU A 242 -11.07 64.78 -11.82
N ASP A 243 -10.84 64.57 -13.12
CA ASP A 243 -10.66 65.65 -14.08
C ASP A 243 -11.92 66.52 -14.23
N ALA A 244 -13.10 65.89 -14.24
CA ALA A 244 -14.37 66.62 -14.26
C ALA A 244 -14.55 67.47 -12.99
N LYS A 245 -14.23 66.92 -11.82
CA LYS A 245 -14.25 67.64 -10.55
C LYS A 245 -13.33 68.86 -10.59
N ARG A 246 -12.07 68.70 -11.03
CA ARG A 246 -11.12 69.81 -11.16
C ARG A 246 -11.64 70.93 -12.07
N ARG A 247 -12.26 70.58 -13.21
CA ARG A 247 -12.89 71.55 -14.12
C ARG A 247 -14.06 72.31 -13.47
N MET A 248 -14.87 71.62 -12.66
CA MET A 248 -15.96 72.25 -11.93
C MET A 248 -15.46 73.18 -10.82
N GLU A 249 -14.42 72.79 -10.10
CA GLU A 249 -13.77 73.61 -9.07
C GLU A 249 -13.19 74.89 -9.68
N ASP A 250 -12.45 74.79 -10.81
CA ASP A 250 -11.93 75.95 -11.55
C ASP A 250 -13.07 76.89 -12.03
N SER A 251 -14.14 76.31 -12.59
CA SER A 251 -15.32 77.10 -13.02
C SER A 251 -16.01 77.80 -11.85
N THR A 252 -16.12 77.13 -10.70
CA THR A 252 -16.70 77.70 -9.47
C THR A 252 -15.83 78.84 -8.94
N ASP A 253 -14.51 78.70 -8.97
CA ASP A 253 -13.60 79.76 -8.56
C ASP A 253 -13.70 80.99 -9.48
N LYS A 254 -13.71 80.78 -10.79
CA LYS A 254 -13.96 81.85 -11.78
C LYS A 254 -15.28 82.56 -11.54
N LEU A 255 -16.36 81.84 -11.24
CA LEU A 255 -17.66 82.43 -10.93
C LEU A 255 -17.61 83.28 -9.65
N ARG A 256 -16.96 82.78 -8.59
CA ARG A 256 -16.77 83.54 -7.33
C ARG A 256 -15.98 84.83 -7.57
N GLN A 257 -14.91 84.76 -8.35
CA GLN A 257 -14.12 85.94 -8.73
C GLN A 257 -14.95 86.95 -9.52
N PHE A 258 -15.81 86.49 -10.44
CA PHE A 258 -16.69 87.36 -11.22
C PHE A 258 -17.75 88.05 -10.34
N ILE A 259 -18.41 87.30 -9.45
CA ILE A 259 -19.36 87.87 -8.47
C ILE A 259 -18.69 88.93 -7.61
N LYS A 260 -17.45 88.68 -7.15
CA LYS A 260 -16.66 89.66 -6.40
C LYS A 260 -16.46 90.95 -7.20
N LYS A 261 -16.06 90.86 -8.48
CA LYS A 261 -15.91 92.03 -9.36
C LYS A 261 -17.21 92.84 -9.50
N ILE A 262 -18.35 92.17 -9.66
CA ILE A 262 -19.66 92.85 -9.70
C ILE A 262 -19.95 93.56 -8.39
N LYS A 263 -19.73 92.88 -7.26
CA LYS A 263 -19.96 93.47 -5.93
C LYS A 263 -19.09 94.71 -5.72
N ASP A 264 -17.80 94.63 -6.06
CA ASP A 264 -16.86 95.73 -5.93
C ASP A 264 -17.28 96.91 -6.83
N PHE A 265 -17.70 96.63 -8.06
CA PHE A 265 -18.23 97.63 -8.99
C PHE A 265 -19.48 98.34 -8.45
N LEU A 266 -20.48 97.58 -7.97
CA LEU A 266 -21.72 98.14 -7.42
C LEU A 266 -21.47 98.96 -6.15
N THR A 267 -20.50 98.56 -5.33
CA THR A 267 -20.16 99.27 -4.10
C THR A 267 -19.49 100.61 -4.42
N ALA A 268 -18.54 100.62 -5.35
CA ALA A 268 -17.86 101.85 -5.81
C ALA A 268 -18.80 102.79 -6.58
N GLY A 269 -19.79 102.27 -7.31
CA GLY A 269 -20.77 103.08 -8.06
C GLY A 269 -21.99 103.53 -7.27
N SER A 270 -22.11 103.18 -5.99
CA SER A 270 -23.30 103.49 -5.20
C SER A 270 -23.48 105.01 -5.01
N MET A 271 -24.72 105.50 -5.01
CA MET A 271 -25.04 106.92 -4.79
C MET A 271 -24.43 107.45 -3.49
N ILE A 272 -24.39 106.62 -2.44
CA ILE A 272 -23.80 107.01 -1.16
C ILE A 272 -22.28 107.13 -1.24
N HIS A 273 -21.59 106.31 -2.05
CA HIS A 273 -20.16 106.49 -2.34
C HIS A 273 -19.91 107.78 -3.13
N VAL A 274 -20.60 107.94 -4.26
CA VAL A 274 -20.38 109.07 -5.18
C VAL A 274 -20.64 110.43 -4.54
N TRP A 275 -21.60 110.54 -3.61
CA TRP A 275 -22.03 111.82 -3.06
C TRP A 275 -21.58 112.08 -1.63
N TRP A 276 -21.17 111.05 -0.89
CA TRP A 276 -20.79 111.18 0.51
C TRP A 276 -19.52 110.43 0.88
N THR A 277 -19.53 109.10 0.89
CA THR A 277 -18.45 108.29 1.49
C THR A 277 -17.16 108.24 0.66
N CYS A 278 -17.13 108.85 -0.53
CA CYS A 278 -15.92 108.99 -1.35
C CYS A 278 -14.83 109.78 -0.58
N PRO A 279 -13.65 109.18 -0.33
CA PRO A 279 -12.54 109.85 0.36
C PRO A 279 -12.09 111.15 -0.32
N ALA A 280 -12.19 111.25 -1.65
CA ALA A 280 -11.82 112.44 -2.40
C ALA A 280 -12.77 113.62 -2.17
N LEU A 281 -14.05 113.38 -1.84
CA LEU A 281 -15.04 114.43 -1.57
C LEU A 281 -15.13 114.82 -0.08
N GLN A 282 -14.56 114.02 0.82
CA GLN A 282 -14.57 114.34 2.26
C GLN A 282 -13.99 115.73 2.58
N PRO A 283 -12.84 116.16 2.02
CA PRO A 283 -12.32 117.51 2.24
C PRO A 283 -13.25 118.62 1.72
N TYR A 284 -13.96 118.37 0.62
CA TYR A 284 -14.91 119.31 0.02
C TYR A 284 -16.12 119.55 0.94
N TRP A 285 -16.70 118.49 1.50
CA TRP A 285 -17.80 118.59 2.45
C TRP A 285 -17.38 119.28 3.76
N SER A 286 -16.17 119.02 4.24
CA SER A 286 -15.61 119.74 5.39
C SER A 286 -15.44 121.23 5.10
N ALA A 287 -14.96 121.60 3.91
CA ALA A 287 -14.83 122.99 3.51
C ALA A 287 -16.20 123.70 3.35
N LEU A 288 -17.21 122.99 2.86
CA LEU A 288 -18.58 123.51 2.72
C LEU A 288 -19.23 123.82 4.08
N THR A 289 -19.07 122.93 5.06
CA THR A 289 -19.61 123.16 6.41
C THR A 289 -18.91 124.33 7.11
N ASN A 290 -17.60 124.51 6.88
CA ASN A 290 -16.87 125.69 7.32
C ASN A 290 -17.39 126.98 6.67
N LEU A 291 -17.67 126.96 5.36
CA LEU A 291 -18.27 128.08 4.64
C LEU A 291 -19.66 128.44 5.20
N ILE A 292 -20.49 127.43 5.49
CA ILE A 292 -21.80 127.62 6.11
C ILE A 292 -21.66 128.24 7.50
N GLN A 293 -20.74 127.74 8.32
CA GLN A 293 -20.46 128.30 9.63
C GLN A 293 -19.98 129.76 9.54
N ALA A 294 -19.09 130.07 8.60
CA ALA A 294 -18.54 131.42 8.44
C ALA A 294 -19.57 132.44 7.92
N SER A 295 -20.48 132.02 7.05
CA SER A 295 -21.49 132.89 6.42
C SER A 295 -22.77 133.07 7.26
N THR A 296 -23.10 132.10 8.12
CA THR A 296 -24.35 132.12 8.91
C THR A 296 -24.13 132.23 10.42
N GLY A 297 -22.92 131.94 10.90
CA GLY A 297 -22.63 131.79 12.33
C GLY A 297 -23.10 130.46 12.94
N ILE A 298 -23.71 129.56 12.15
CA ILE A 298 -24.31 128.32 12.64
C ILE A 298 -23.48 127.11 12.20
N ARG A 299 -23.14 126.25 13.16
CA ARG A 299 -22.53 124.94 12.89
C ARG A 299 -23.62 123.91 12.61
N ILE A 300 -23.56 123.27 11.45
CA ILE A 300 -24.47 122.19 11.04
C ILE A 300 -23.77 120.82 11.13
N PRO A 301 -24.50 119.72 11.38
CA PRO A 301 -23.92 118.37 11.37
C PRO A 301 -23.39 117.97 9.98
N GLN A 302 -22.16 117.49 9.89
CA GLN A 302 -21.60 116.88 8.67
C GLN A 302 -22.11 115.45 8.53
N THR A 303 -23.39 115.32 8.14
CA THR A 303 -24.06 114.05 7.89
C THR A 303 -24.75 114.08 6.52
N PRO A 304 -24.93 112.93 5.84
CA PRO A 304 -25.63 112.87 4.56
C PRO A 304 -27.06 113.44 4.67
N ASP A 305 -27.75 113.15 5.77
CA ASP A 305 -29.12 113.62 5.98
C ASP A 305 -29.19 115.16 6.03
N CYS A 306 -28.20 115.80 6.66
CA CYS A 306 -28.17 117.26 6.76
C CYS A 306 -27.74 117.93 5.45
N LEU A 307 -26.73 117.39 4.75
CA LEU A 307 -26.09 118.06 3.61
C LEU A 307 -26.63 117.62 2.25
N LEU A 308 -27.01 116.34 2.09
CA LEU A 308 -27.61 115.82 0.85
C LEU A 308 -29.13 115.92 0.86
N LEU A 309 -29.77 115.57 1.99
CA LEU A 309 -31.23 115.55 2.10
C LEU A 309 -31.82 116.85 2.67
N HIS A 310 -30.96 117.82 2.98
CA HIS A 310 -31.36 119.13 3.52
C HIS A 310 -32.18 119.04 4.82
N ASN A 311 -31.98 117.99 5.62
CA ASN A 311 -32.65 117.78 6.90
C ASN A 311 -31.94 118.58 8.02
N TYR A 312 -32.16 119.89 8.01
CA TYR A 312 -31.52 120.80 8.96
C TYR A 312 -32.17 120.78 10.36
N PRO A 313 -31.43 121.16 11.43
CA PRO A 313 -31.99 121.29 12.78
C PRO A 313 -33.27 122.14 12.84
N PRO A 314 -34.26 121.78 13.67
CA PRO A 314 -35.60 122.37 13.62
C PRO A 314 -35.68 123.84 14.09
N LYS A 315 -34.68 124.34 14.83
CA LYS A 315 -34.68 125.68 15.44
C LYS A 315 -33.97 126.77 14.62
N LEU A 316 -33.79 126.57 13.30
CA LEU A 316 -33.12 127.56 12.45
C LEU A 316 -34.07 128.67 11.95
N PRO A 317 -33.63 129.94 11.92
CA PRO A 317 -34.38 131.00 11.25
C PRO A 317 -34.67 130.64 9.79
N LYS A 318 -35.86 131.00 9.28
CA LYS A 318 -36.28 130.66 7.91
C LYS A 318 -35.32 131.21 6.84
N THR A 319 -34.79 132.41 7.06
CA THR A 319 -33.80 133.08 6.19
C THR A 319 -32.46 132.34 6.20
N THR A 320 -31.98 131.93 7.37
CA THR A 320 -30.75 131.15 7.51
C THR A 320 -30.86 129.75 6.91
N LYS A 321 -31.99 129.05 7.15
CA LYS A 321 -32.29 127.76 6.53
C LYS A 321 -32.28 127.85 5.01
N TYR A 322 -32.81 128.95 4.46
CA TYR A 322 -32.80 129.20 3.02
C TYR A 322 -31.38 129.41 2.48
N LEU A 323 -30.55 130.21 3.14
CA LEU A 323 -29.16 130.43 2.72
C LEU A 323 -28.35 129.11 2.74
N ILE A 324 -28.48 128.32 3.81
CA ILE A 324 -27.83 127.00 3.90
C ILE A 324 -28.30 126.08 2.77
N TYR A 325 -29.60 126.08 2.47
CA TYR A 325 -30.15 125.35 1.33
C TYR A 325 -29.52 125.78 0.00
N GLN A 326 -29.38 127.07 -0.24
CA GLN A 326 -28.75 127.56 -1.47
C GLN A 326 -27.28 127.18 -1.58
N ILE A 327 -26.53 127.22 -0.47
CA ILE A 327 -25.13 126.78 -0.40
C ILE A 327 -25.02 125.28 -0.71
N ASN A 328 -25.87 124.44 -0.11
CA ASN A 328 -25.86 122.99 -0.36
C ASN A 328 -26.25 122.65 -1.81
N ILE A 329 -27.26 123.33 -2.38
CA ILE A 329 -27.64 123.13 -3.78
C ILE A 329 -26.49 123.51 -4.72
N ALA A 330 -25.76 124.59 -4.44
CA ALA A 330 -24.59 124.97 -5.23
C ALA A 330 -23.50 123.88 -5.18
N ALA A 331 -23.26 123.31 -4.00
CA ALA A 331 -22.31 122.22 -3.82
C ALA A 331 -22.72 120.93 -4.54
N LEU A 332 -23.98 120.50 -4.36
CA LEU A 332 -24.55 119.33 -5.04
C LEU A 332 -24.53 119.47 -6.56
N THR A 333 -24.88 120.66 -7.07
CA THR A 333 -24.81 120.97 -8.50
C THR A 333 -23.38 120.83 -9.02
N LEU A 334 -22.39 121.27 -8.26
CA LEU A 334 -21.00 121.19 -8.68
C LEU A 334 -20.45 119.76 -8.64
N ILE A 335 -20.79 118.98 -7.61
CA ILE A 335 -20.52 117.53 -7.56
C ILE A 335 -21.16 116.84 -8.78
N SER A 336 -22.41 117.18 -9.10
CA SER A 336 -23.12 116.65 -10.27
C SER A 336 -22.52 117.04 -11.61
N ARG A 337 -21.80 118.16 -11.69
CA ARG A 337 -21.10 118.60 -12.92
C ARG A 337 -19.72 117.95 -13.05
N SER A 338 -19.12 117.56 -11.94
CA SER A 338 -17.77 117.01 -11.88
C SER A 338 -17.71 115.51 -11.63
N TRP A 339 -18.84 114.80 -11.51
CA TRP A 339 -18.88 113.37 -11.14
C TRP A 339 -18.12 112.41 -12.06
N LYS A 340 -17.84 112.79 -13.31
CA LYS A 340 -17.01 112.01 -14.25
C LYS A 340 -15.52 112.40 -14.22
N LYS A 341 -15.14 113.41 -13.44
CA LYS A 341 -13.76 113.89 -13.33
C LYS A 341 -13.08 113.22 -12.13
N ALA A 342 -11.77 113.01 -12.23
CA ALA A 342 -10.99 112.43 -11.13
C ALA A 342 -10.79 113.41 -9.95
N GLU A 343 -10.92 114.71 -10.20
CA GLU A 343 -10.69 115.77 -9.22
C GLU A 343 -12.00 116.22 -8.55
N ALA A 344 -11.95 116.37 -7.22
CA ALA A 344 -13.06 116.93 -6.45
C ALA A 344 -13.27 118.41 -6.79
N PRO A 345 -14.51 118.93 -6.70
CA PRO A 345 -14.74 120.34 -6.93
C PRO A 345 -14.04 121.24 -5.90
N THR A 346 -13.82 122.50 -6.25
CA THR A 346 -13.15 123.47 -5.36
C THR A 346 -14.15 124.43 -4.71
N MET A 347 -13.83 124.95 -3.52
CA MET A 347 -14.68 125.94 -2.84
C MET A 347 -14.86 127.25 -3.65
N PRO A 348 -13.84 127.81 -4.33
CA PRO A 348 -14.03 129.00 -5.16
C PRO A 348 -15.08 128.81 -6.25
N GLN A 349 -15.12 127.63 -6.90
CA GLN A 349 -16.15 127.30 -7.89
C GLN A 349 -17.55 127.22 -7.25
N CYS A 350 -17.66 126.72 -6.03
CA CYS A 350 -18.92 126.69 -5.28
C CYS A 350 -19.41 128.11 -4.95
N ILE A 351 -18.53 128.96 -4.44
CA ILE A 351 -18.81 130.37 -4.13
C ILE A 351 -19.26 131.13 -5.38
N GLN A 352 -18.62 130.87 -6.53
CA GLN A 352 -19.02 131.46 -7.80
C GLN A 352 -20.47 131.11 -8.17
N ILE A 353 -20.88 129.84 -7.99
CA ILE A 353 -22.27 129.41 -8.21
C ILE A 353 -23.20 130.12 -7.23
N ILE A 354 -22.86 130.19 -5.94
CA ILE A 354 -23.67 130.85 -4.91
C ILE A 354 -23.90 132.33 -5.26
N ASN A 355 -22.83 133.04 -5.63
CA ASN A 355 -22.88 134.45 -6.00
C ASN A 355 -23.69 134.68 -7.27
N THR A 356 -23.55 133.80 -8.26
CA THR A 356 -24.35 133.84 -9.47
C THR A 356 -25.84 133.62 -9.16
N THR A 357 -26.17 132.64 -8.31
CA THR A 357 -27.55 132.40 -7.84
C THR A 357 -28.12 133.61 -7.10
N LYS A 358 -27.34 134.21 -6.18
CA LYS A 358 -27.72 135.45 -5.48
C LYS A 358 -28.07 136.57 -6.45
N LEU A 359 -27.21 136.83 -7.45
CA LEU A 359 -27.42 137.90 -8.43
C LEU A 359 -28.71 137.68 -9.24
N TYR A 360 -28.93 136.46 -9.74
CA TYR A 360 -30.17 136.12 -10.47
C TYR A 360 -31.41 136.23 -9.59
N GLU A 361 -31.35 135.79 -8.33
CA GLU A 361 -32.49 135.88 -7.41
C GLU A 361 -32.82 137.31 -7.02
N LEU A 362 -31.82 138.14 -6.72
CA LEU A 362 -32.04 139.55 -6.44
C LEU A 362 -32.66 140.24 -7.66
N ALA A 363 -32.06 140.10 -8.86
CA ALA A 363 -32.59 140.70 -10.08
C ALA A 363 -34.03 140.29 -10.42
N SER A 364 -34.37 139.00 -10.25
CA SER A 364 -35.68 138.47 -10.60
C SER A 364 -36.74 138.64 -9.52
N ARG A 365 -36.40 138.46 -8.23
CA ARG A 365 -37.38 138.40 -7.13
C ARG A 365 -37.56 139.73 -6.41
N THR A 366 -36.59 140.65 -6.43
CA THR A 366 -36.82 141.97 -5.83
C THR A 366 -37.61 142.91 -6.75
N ALA A 367 -37.58 142.67 -8.07
CA ALA A 367 -38.35 143.46 -9.03
C ALA A 367 -39.83 143.04 -9.15
N PHE A 368 -40.18 141.79 -8.81
CA PHE A 368 -41.49 141.20 -9.13
C PHE A 368 -42.18 140.43 -7.98
N SER A 369 -41.71 140.47 -6.73
CA SER A 369 -42.27 139.67 -5.62
C SER A 369 -42.83 140.48 -4.44
N THR A 370 -44.00 140.06 -3.93
CA THR A 370 -44.58 140.52 -2.65
C THR A 370 -43.74 140.14 -1.41
N ARG A 371 -42.70 139.32 -1.57
CA ARG A 371 -41.75 138.88 -0.53
C ARG A 371 -40.34 139.49 -0.69
N ALA A 372 -40.20 140.61 -1.40
CA ALA A 372 -38.90 141.25 -1.65
C ALA A 372 -38.06 141.48 -0.38
N THR A 373 -38.70 141.81 0.75
CA THR A 373 -38.04 141.98 2.06
C THR A 373 -37.41 140.69 2.57
N PHE A 374 -38.10 139.55 2.47
CA PHE A 374 -37.60 138.25 2.91
C PHE A 374 -36.32 137.84 2.16
N TRP A 375 -36.30 138.01 0.82
CA TRP A 375 -35.15 137.62 0.00
C TRP A 375 -33.92 138.48 0.29
N LYS A 376 -34.13 139.79 0.45
CA LYS A 376 -33.05 140.71 0.83
C LYS A 376 -32.49 140.35 2.21
N THR A 377 -33.34 140.03 3.18
CA THR A 377 -32.91 139.57 4.52
C THR A 377 -32.23 138.20 4.48
N ALA A 378 -32.65 137.29 3.58
CA ALA A 378 -32.05 135.97 3.46
C ALA A 378 -30.59 136.00 2.96
N TRP A 379 -30.27 136.94 2.06
CA TRP A 379 -28.91 137.12 1.55
C TRP A 379 -28.04 138.08 2.37
N GLN A 380 -28.64 138.84 3.29
CA GLN A 380 -27.93 139.84 4.10
C GLN A 380 -26.72 139.27 4.85
N THR A 381 -26.84 138.09 5.47
CA THR A 381 -25.70 137.46 6.19
C THR A 381 -24.59 137.02 5.24
N TRP A 382 -24.94 136.64 4.00
CA TRP A 382 -23.98 136.30 2.96
C TRP A 382 -23.24 137.54 2.42
N GLU A 383 -23.95 138.65 2.21
CA GLU A 383 -23.34 139.92 1.81
C GLU A 383 -22.37 140.46 2.87
N ILE A 384 -22.73 140.31 4.15
CA ILE A 384 -21.83 140.64 5.28
C ILE A 384 -20.59 139.75 5.25
N TYR A 385 -20.74 138.45 4.93
CA TYR A 385 -19.60 137.54 4.81
C TYR A 385 -18.69 137.89 3.63
N GLU A 386 -19.26 138.23 2.47
CA GLU A 386 -18.52 138.61 1.26
C GLU A 386 -17.79 139.96 1.41
N ALA A 387 -18.35 140.89 2.18
CA ALA A 387 -17.73 142.19 2.47
C ALA A 387 -16.57 142.11 3.47
N LYS A 388 -16.34 140.97 4.14
CA LYS A 388 -15.17 140.78 5.01
C LYS A 388 -13.92 140.62 4.15
N PRO A 389 -12.81 141.33 4.46
CA PRO A 389 -11.53 141.06 3.81
C PRO A 389 -11.13 139.60 4.07
N PRO A 390 -10.47 138.92 3.11
CA PRO A 390 -10.06 137.53 3.29
C PRO A 390 -9.20 137.41 4.55
N PRO A 391 -9.41 136.38 5.39
CA PRO A 391 -8.58 136.18 6.57
C PRO A 391 -7.12 136.03 6.14
N HIS A 392 -6.24 136.87 6.68
CA HIS A 392 -4.79 136.72 6.51
C HIS A 392 -4.38 135.32 6.93
N HIS A 393 -3.89 134.53 5.97
CA HIS A 393 -3.15 133.31 6.27
C HIS A 393 -1.94 133.67 7.13
N SER A 394 -2.00 133.31 8.41
CA SER A 394 -0.81 133.14 9.21
C SER A 394 -0.32 131.72 8.93
N THR A 395 0.93 131.65 8.46
CA THR A 395 1.75 130.47 8.11
C THR A 395 1.55 129.24 8.98
#